data_AF-A0A8J4CMD9-F1
#
_entry.id   AF-A0A8J4CMD9-F1
#
_cell.length_a   1.000
_cell.length_b   1.000
_cell.length_c   1.000
_cell.angle_alpha   90.00
_cell.angle_beta   90.00
_cell.angle_gamma   90.00
#
_symmetry.space_group_name_H-M   'P 1'
#
loop_
_entity.id
_entity.type
_entity.pdbx_description
1 polymer ?
#
loop_
_entity_poly.entity_id
_entity_poly.type
_entity_poly.pdbx_seq_one_letter_code
_entity_poly.pdbx_strand_id
1 'polypeptide(L)'
;MVNCAVSLQFLVEFCRTVPEDMPTWKVVTDVIVPATRDRQCRYVEVIEPRHVGPCDYFISHRWATPFSHLVRYVRKHLVELGDVVEEGGASDTSGGGGSAAAAATAAGVVLTKAKSTGKGKSSAADEDEEAGPTRRADKVFVWCDIFAINQHPGQVQADDLAQLKDCVEASNQTLLCLDDKGLVLTRIWCLYEIWNTILAGGPPKLAVLGYDVNQDAFKVQNNG
;
A
#
# COMPACT_ATOMS: atom_id res chain seq x y z
N MET A 1 3.69 -12.32 -11.57
CA MET A 1 3.33 -10.98 -11.08
C MET A 1 4.53 -10.08 -11.24
N VAL A 2 4.32 -8.85 -11.69
CA VAL A 2 5.39 -7.84 -11.73
C VAL A 2 5.61 -7.35 -10.29
N ASN A 3 6.87 -7.10 -9.91
CA ASN A 3 7.18 -6.47 -8.63
C ASN A 3 6.71 -5.01 -8.69
N CYS A 4 5.56 -4.72 -8.09
CA CYS A 4 4.91 -3.40 -8.13
C CYS A 4 4.42 -2.94 -6.75
N ALA A 5 4.80 -3.63 -5.68
CA ALA A 5 4.51 -3.25 -4.30
C ALA A 5 5.77 -2.71 -3.61
N VAL A 6 5.56 -1.88 -2.59
CA VAL A 6 6.64 -1.35 -1.75
C VAL A 6 6.69 -2.09 -0.42
N SER A 7 7.88 -2.23 0.18
CA SER A 7 8.00 -2.79 1.53
C SER A 7 7.25 -1.90 2.53
N LEU A 8 6.68 -2.49 3.59
CA LEU A 8 6.04 -1.74 4.67
C LEU A 8 7.03 -0.78 5.33
N GLN A 9 8.30 -1.18 5.49
CA GLN A 9 9.36 -0.29 6.00
C GLN A 9 9.46 0.98 5.14
N PHE A 10 9.55 0.83 3.81
CA PHE A 10 9.59 1.96 2.89
C PHE A 10 8.35 2.84 3.02
N LEU A 11 7.15 2.25 3.09
CA LEU A 11 5.90 3.00 3.22
C LEU A 11 5.91 3.89 4.47
N VAL A 12 6.36 3.34 5.60
CA VAL A 12 6.46 4.04 6.89
C VAL A 12 7.53 5.14 6.85
N GLU A 13 8.70 4.87 6.29
CA GLU A 13 9.78 5.85 6.14
C GLU A 13 9.40 7.00 5.20
N PHE A 14 8.83 6.66 4.03
CA PHE A 14 8.34 7.64 3.06
C PHE A 14 7.28 8.55 3.70
N CYS A 15 6.36 8.00 4.49
CA CYS A 15 5.35 8.79 5.20
C CYS A 15 5.93 9.88 6.10
N ARG A 16 7.11 9.66 6.70
CA ARG A 16 7.78 10.66 7.55
C ARG A 16 8.35 11.84 6.76
N THR A 17 8.44 11.72 5.43
CA THR A 17 8.97 12.76 4.54
C THR A 17 7.91 13.74 4.05
N VAL A 18 6.62 13.45 4.30
CA VAL A 18 5.49 14.31 3.90
C VAL A 18 4.75 14.87 5.12
N PRO A 19 4.10 16.04 5.04
CA PRO A 19 3.30 16.58 6.13
C PRO A 19 2.18 15.63 6.56
N GLU A 20 1.91 15.57 7.86
CA GLU A 20 0.96 14.62 8.46
C GLU A 20 -0.47 14.76 7.93
N ASP A 21 -0.90 15.99 7.65
CA ASP A 21 -2.23 16.33 7.14
C ASP A 21 -2.31 16.32 5.60
N MET A 22 -1.20 16.03 4.91
CA MET A 22 -1.16 16.07 3.45
C MET A 22 -2.06 14.97 2.86
N PRO A 23 -3.11 15.34 2.09
CA PRO A 23 -3.95 14.35 1.44
C PRO A 23 -3.15 13.62 0.36
N THR A 24 -3.47 12.36 0.13
CA THR A 24 -2.72 11.52 -0.82
C THR A 24 -2.64 12.08 -2.23
N TRP A 25 -3.68 12.77 -2.73
CA TRP A 25 -3.60 13.44 -4.04
C TRP A 25 -2.48 14.50 -4.10
N LYS A 26 -2.21 15.17 -2.97
CA LYS A 26 -1.17 16.21 -2.89
C LYS A 26 0.22 15.57 -2.77
N VAL A 27 0.34 14.42 -2.13
CA VAL A 27 1.56 13.59 -2.20
C VAL A 27 1.87 13.23 -3.65
N VAL A 28 0.85 12.85 -4.43
CA VAL A 28 1.02 12.56 -5.86
C VAL A 28 1.51 13.80 -6.62
N THR A 29 0.83 14.94 -6.50
CA THR A 29 1.15 16.13 -7.30
C THR A 29 2.47 16.79 -6.90
N ASP A 30 2.81 16.79 -5.62
CA ASP A 30 3.92 17.60 -5.08
C ASP A 30 5.19 16.75 -4.86
N VAL A 31 5.08 15.42 -4.77
CA VAL A 31 6.22 14.52 -4.52
C VAL A 31 6.40 13.51 -5.65
N ILE A 32 5.38 12.71 -5.94
CA ILE A 32 5.51 11.58 -6.88
C ILE A 32 5.73 12.05 -8.31
N VAL A 33 4.84 12.90 -8.82
CA VAL A 33 4.90 13.40 -10.21
C VAL A 33 6.21 14.17 -10.47
N PRO A 34 6.69 15.07 -9.58
CA PRO A 34 7.98 15.72 -9.76
C PRO A 34 9.16 14.75 -9.81
N ALA A 35 9.17 13.72 -8.95
CA ALA A 35 10.26 12.74 -8.85
C ALA A 35 10.32 11.75 -10.02
N THR A 36 9.20 11.50 -10.70
CA THR A 36 9.12 10.59 -11.85
C THR A 36 9.06 11.32 -13.20
N ARG A 37 9.06 12.66 -13.19
CA ARG A 37 8.85 13.52 -14.37
C ARG A 37 9.73 13.18 -15.56
N ASP A 38 11.04 13.08 -15.35
CA ASP A 38 12.00 12.93 -16.44
C ASP A 38 11.89 11.56 -17.13
N ARG A 39 11.46 10.54 -16.38
CA ARG A 39 11.31 9.17 -16.86
C ARG A 39 9.88 8.79 -17.22
N GLN A 40 8.90 9.59 -16.80
CA GLN A 40 7.46 9.30 -16.89
C GLN A 40 7.13 7.84 -16.53
N CYS A 41 7.57 7.41 -15.36
CA CYS A 41 7.50 6.02 -14.90
C CYS A 41 6.72 5.89 -13.59
N ARG A 42 6.44 4.65 -13.16
CA ARG A 42 5.87 4.39 -11.83
C ARG A 42 6.89 4.79 -10.76
N TYR A 43 6.42 5.19 -9.59
CA TYR A 43 7.34 5.54 -8.50
C TYR A 43 8.18 4.33 -8.05
N VAL A 44 7.61 3.12 -8.09
CA VAL A 44 8.36 1.89 -7.77
C VAL A 44 9.61 1.68 -8.65
N GLU A 45 9.68 2.29 -9.84
CA GLU A 45 10.84 2.21 -10.73
C GLU A 45 11.98 3.18 -10.35
N VAL A 46 11.75 4.04 -9.35
CA VAL A 46 12.73 4.99 -8.82
C VAL A 46 13.19 4.64 -7.40
N ILE A 47 12.51 3.69 -6.75
CA ILE A 47 12.84 3.19 -5.41
C ILE A 47 13.99 2.19 -5.49
N GLU A 48 14.83 2.13 -4.45
CA GLU A 48 15.87 1.11 -4.35
C GLU A 48 15.27 -0.32 -4.38
N PRO A 49 15.86 -1.26 -5.15
CA PRO A 49 15.27 -2.59 -5.37
C PRO A 49 14.96 -3.39 -4.10
N ARG A 50 15.67 -3.15 -2.99
CA ARG A 50 15.41 -3.81 -1.70
C ARG A 50 14.04 -3.50 -1.10
N HIS A 51 13.43 -2.39 -1.51
CA HIS A 51 12.11 -1.94 -1.04
C HIS A 51 10.98 -2.28 -2.02
N VAL A 52 11.26 -2.99 -3.11
CA VAL A 52 10.26 -3.31 -4.15
C VAL A 52 10.11 -4.82 -4.26
N GLY A 53 8.88 -5.31 -4.30
CA GLY A 53 8.60 -6.75 -4.26
C GLY A 53 7.23 -7.14 -4.81
N PRO A 54 6.85 -8.42 -4.64
CA PRO A 54 5.52 -8.91 -4.99
C PRO A 54 4.44 -8.27 -4.10
N CYS A 55 3.18 -8.33 -4.50
CA CYS A 55 2.06 -7.82 -3.70
C CYS A 55 1.65 -8.86 -2.64
N ASP A 56 1.92 -8.62 -1.36
CA ASP A 56 1.33 -9.40 -0.27
C ASP A 56 -0.06 -8.85 0.10
N TYR A 57 -0.19 -7.52 0.15
CA TYR A 57 -1.44 -6.84 0.53
C TYR A 57 -1.76 -5.71 -0.45
N PHE A 58 -3.04 -5.54 -0.78
CA PHE A 58 -3.51 -4.48 -1.65
C PHE A 58 -4.16 -3.36 -0.83
N ILE A 59 -3.71 -2.12 -0.96
CA ILE A 59 -4.31 -0.99 -0.22
C ILE A 59 -5.40 -0.33 -1.06
N SER A 60 -6.62 -0.27 -0.52
CA SER A 60 -7.74 0.50 -1.08
C SER A 60 -8.03 1.70 -0.19
N HIS A 61 -8.00 2.92 -0.76
CA HIS A 61 -8.16 4.15 0.00
C HIS A 61 -8.71 5.31 -0.83
N ARG A 62 -9.15 6.37 -0.13
CA ARG A 62 -9.58 7.62 -0.76
C ARG A 62 -8.43 8.61 -0.83
N TRP A 63 -8.15 9.13 -2.03
CA TRP A 63 -7.07 10.08 -2.28
C TRP A 63 -7.12 11.40 -1.49
N ALA A 64 -8.29 11.81 -1.05
CA ALA A 64 -8.47 13.03 -0.26
C ALA A 64 -8.42 12.79 1.26
N THR A 65 -8.04 11.59 1.69
CA THR A 65 -7.68 11.28 3.08
C THR A 65 -6.18 11.57 3.28
N PRO A 66 -5.73 12.02 4.46
CA PRO A 66 -4.31 12.19 4.75
C PRO A 66 -3.54 10.89 4.51
N PHE A 67 -2.40 10.97 3.83
CA PHE A 67 -1.58 9.80 3.51
C PHE A 67 -1.11 9.06 4.77
N SER A 68 -0.83 9.81 5.85
CA SER A 68 -0.46 9.29 7.16
C SER A 68 -1.50 8.35 7.78
N HIS A 69 -2.80 8.57 7.53
CA HIS A 69 -3.86 7.73 8.06
C HIS A 69 -3.81 6.33 7.43
N LEU A 70 -3.63 6.25 6.11
CA LEU A 70 -3.44 5.00 5.38
C LEU A 70 -2.25 4.22 5.96
N VAL A 71 -1.10 4.89 6.13
CA VAL A 71 0.12 4.21 6.61
C VAL A 71 -0.05 3.70 8.04
N ARG A 72 -0.66 4.51 8.92
CA ARG A 72 -0.95 4.10 10.30
C ARG A 72 -1.90 2.91 10.35
N TYR A 73 -2.98 2.93 9.58
CA TYR A 73 -3.97 1.84 9.55
C TYR A 73 -3.35 0.54 9.04
N VAL A 74 -2.62 0.60 7.94
CA VAL A 74 -1.96 -0.58 7.35
C VAL A 74 -0.93 -1.16 8.31
N ARG A 75 -0.03 -0.33 8.87
CA ARG A 75 0.97 -0.79 9.84
C ARG A 75 0.30 -1.43 11.05
N LYS A 76 -0.68 -0.75 11.66
CA LYS A 76 -1.38 -1.24 12.85
C LYS A 76 -2.04 -2.59 12.59
N HIS A 77 -2.74 -2.71 11.45
CA HIS A 77 -3.40 -3.96 11.07
C HIS A 77 -2.42 -5.11 10.91
N LEU A 78 -1.30 -4.91 10.20
CA LEU A 78 -0.32 -5.97 9.96
C LEU A 78 0.41 -6.41 11.24
N VAL A 79 0.57 -5.51 12.22
CA VAL A 79 1.06 -5.84 13.56
C VAL A 79 0.01 -6.65 14.34
N GLU A 80 -1.26 -6.20 14.36
CA GLU A 80 -2.35 -6.90 15.05
C GLU A 80 -2.65 -8.27 14.46
N LEU A 81 -2.47 -8.42 13.13
CA LEU A 81 -2.56 -9.69 12.42
C LEU A 81 -1.42 -10.66 12.79
N GLY A 82 -0.34 -10.18 13.43
CA GLY A 82 0.83 -10.98 13.75
C GLY A 82 1.74 -11.27 12.56
N ASP A 83 1.54 -10.59 11.43
CA ASP A 83 2.34 -10.76 10.22
C ASP A 83 3.60 -9.88 10.22
N VAL A 84 3.61 -8.79 11.00
CA VAL A 84 4.76 -7.89 11.16
C VAL A 84 5.19 -7.77 12.62
N VAL A 85 6.49 -7.87 12.87
CA VAL A 85 7.06 -7.65 14.22
C VAL A 85 7.05 -6.14 14.51
N GLU A 86 6.54 -5.73 15.67
CA GLU A 86 6.79 -4.37 16.18
C GLU A 86 8.29 -4.20 16.39
N GLU A 87 8.93 -3.31 15.63
CA GLU A 87 10.29 -2.89 15.96
C GLU A 87 10.24 -2.22 17.33
N GLY A 88 10.89 -2.84 18.33
CA GLY A 88 10.93 -2.35 19.70
C GLY A 88 11.28 -0.86 19.71
N GLY A 89 10.40 -0.06 20.31
CA GLY A 89 10.47 1.40 20.25
C GLY A 89 11.87 1.91 20.61
N ALA A 90 12.50 2.59 19.65
CA ALA A 90 13.58 3.50 19.98
C ALA A 90 12.99 4.55 20.91
N SER A 91 13.44 4.55 22.17
CA SER A 91 13.08 5.55 23.16
C SER A 91 13.44 6.94 22.64
N ASP A 92 12.44 7.79 22.49
CA ASP A 92 12.60 9.22 22.24
C ASP A 92 13.48 9.85 23.31
N THR A 93 14.68 10.28 22.92
CA THR A 93 15.37 11.39 23.56
C THR A 93 15.96 12.32 22.51
N SER A 94 15.23 13.42 22.29
CA SER A 94 15.68 14.75 21.90
C SER A 94 16.63 14.94 20.71
N GLY A 95 16.10 15.58 19.67
CA GLY A 95 16.49 16.96 19.33
C GLY A 95 17.71 17.16 18.43
N GLY A 96 17.48 17.71 17.23
CA GLY A 96 18.54 18.33 16.43
C GLY A 96 18.12 18.51 14.98
N GLY A 97 17.70 19.73 14.63
CA GLY A 97 17.34 20.09 13.27
C GLY A 97 18.52 20.02 12.29
N GLY A 98 18.21 19.67 11.04
CA GLY A 98 19.15 19.64 9.94
C GLY A 98 18.44 19.35 8.63
N SER A 99 18.12 20.41 7.91
CA SER A 99 17.71 20.37 6.50
C SER A 99 18.78 19.67 5.66
N ALA A 100 18.41 18.65 4.89
CA ALA A 100 19.15 18.21 3.72
C ALA A 100 18.22 17.52 2.74
N ALA A 101 17.99 18.20 1.61
CA ALA A 101 17.42 17.61 0.42
C ALA A 101 18.29 16.43 -0.04
N ALA A 102 17.70 15.24 -0.17
CA ALA A 102 18.34 14.10 -0.81
C ALA A 102 17.65 13.83 -2.15
N ALA A 103 18.24 14.39 -3.20
CA ALA A 103 17.93 14.08 -4.58
C ALA A 103 18.48 12.67 -4.89
N ALA A 104 17.58 11.73 -5.18
CA ALA A 104 17.96 10.39 -5.66
C ALA A 104 18.49 10.50 -7.10
N THR A 105 19.79 10.25 -7.27
CA THR A 105 20.47 10.16 -8.57
C THR A 105 20.53 8.69 -8.97
N ALA A 106 20.00 8.32 -10.14
CA ALA A 106 20.04 6.95 -10.66
C ALA A 106 21.03 6.84 -11.84
N ALA A 107 22.08 6.05 -11.65
CA ALA A 107 22.97 5.55 -12.71
C ALA A 107 22.55 4.12 -13.09
N GLY A 108 22.52 3.82 -14.40
CA GLY A 108 22.02 2.56 -14.95
C GLY A 108 23.05 1.43 -15.03
N VAL A 109 22.56 0.19 -15.14
CA VAL A 109 23.22 -0.99 -15.73
C VAL A 109 22.14 -1.94 -16.30
N VAL A 110 22.57 -2.77 -17.24
CA VAL A 110 21.85 -3.47 -18.32
C VAL A 110 21.95 -5.01 -18.16
N LEU A 111 20.90 -5.75 -18.62
CA LEU A 111 20.82 -7.20 -18.95
C LEU A 111 20.90 -8.22 -17.77
N THR A 112 20.29 -9.42 -17.73
CA THR A 112 19.74 -10.40 -18.71
C THR A 112 18.67 -11.33 -18.10
N LYS A 113 17.89 -11.97 -18.97
CA LYS A 113 16.77 -12.92 -18.81
C LYS A 113 17.18 -14.31 -18.32
N ALA A 114 16.35 -14.96 -17.50
CA ALA A 114 16.28 -16.42 -17.37
C ALA A 114 14.85 -16.90 -17.10
N LYS A 115 14.52 -18.10 -17.60
CA LYS A 115 13.20 -18.70 -17.79
C LYS A 115 13.11 -20.03 -17.02
N SER A 116 11.89 -20.54 -16.90
CA SER A 116 11.50 -21.96 -16.69
C SER A 116 11.22 -22.34 -15.21
N THR A 117 9.95 -22.55 -14.82
CA THR A 117 9.03 -23.71 -14.97
C THR A 117 9.22 -24.82 -13.93
N GLY A 118 8.16 -25.14 -13.19
CA GLY A 118 8.03 -26.37 -12.40
C GLY A 118 6.70 -26.41 -11.64
N LYS A 119 5.96 -27.51 -11.72
CA LYS A 119 4.54 -27.69 -11.43
C LYS A 119 4.36 -28.94 -10.55
N GLY A 120 3.39 -28.95 -9.61
CA GLY A 120 2.84 -30.15 -8.93
C GLY A 120 2.57 -29.90 -7.43
N LYS A 121 1.31 -29.79 -6.97
CA LYS A 121 0.41 -30.85 -6.42
C LYS A 121 1.06 -31.66 -5.28
N SER A 122 0.46 -31.98 -4.14
CA SER A 122 -0.86 -31.79 -3.49
C SER A 122 -0.83 -32.62 -2.20
N SER A 123 -1.47 -32.20 -1.10
CA SER A 123 -2.39 -33.04 -0.28
C SER A 123 -2.65 -32.42 1.09
N ALA A 124 -3.90 -32.51 1.51
CA ALA A 124 -4.46 -32.04 2.77
C ALA A 124 -4.04 -32.89 3.99
N ALA A 125 -3.83 -32.24 5.12
CA ALA A 125 -4.18 -32.72 6.46
C ALA A 125 -4.12 -31.54 7.44
N ASP A 126 -5.23 -31.30 8.13
CA ASP A 126 -5.39 -30.67 9.45
C ASP A 126 -4.43 -29.53 9.83
N GLU A 127 -4.87 -28.30 9.66
CA GLU A 127 -4.16 -27.10 10.13
C GLU A 127 -4.89 -26.57 11.38
N ASP A 128 -4.37 -26.92 12.56
CA ASP A 128 -4.25 -25.93 13.61
C ASP A 128 -3.66 -24.69 12.95
N GLU A 129 -4.34 -23.55 13.06
CA GLU A 129 -3.97 -22.28 12.41
C GLU A 129 -2.68 -21.75 13.05
N GLU A 130 -1.55 -22.40 12.73
CA GLU A 130 -0.22 -22.03 13.16
C GLU A 130 0.11 -20.76 12.39
N ALA A 131 -0.12 -19.61 13.03
CA ALA A 131 0.25 -18.31 12.52
C ALA A 131 1.69 -18.40 11.99
N GLY A 132 1.85 -18.21 10.67
CA GLY A 132 3.15 -18.27 10.03
C GLY A 132 4.16 -17.32 10.71
N PRO A 133 5.46 -17.55 10.55
CA PRO A 133 6.46 -16.76 11.25
C PRO A 133 6.30 -15.28 10.92
N THR A 134 6.10 -14.46 11.97
CA THR A 134 6.01 -13.00 11.86
C THR A 134 7.21 -12.45 11.08
N ARG A 135 6.95 -11.61 10.09
CA ARG A 135 7.94 -11.09 9.15
C ARG A 135 8.47 -9.73 9.62
N ARG A 136 9.67 -9.37 9.17
CA ARG A 136 10.21 -8.01 9.30
C ARG A 136 9.48 -7.07 8.33
N ALA A 137 9.37 -5.79 8.67
CA ALA A 137 8.68 -4.80 7.83
C ALA A 137 9.33 -4.59 6.43
N ASP A 138 10.62 -4.92 6.26
CA ASP A 138 11.30 -4.96 4.94
C ASP A 138 11.01 -6.21 4.12
N LYS A 139 10.22 -7.15 4.66
CA LYS A 139 9.81 -8.42 4.04
C LYS A 139 8.30 -8.57 3.89
N VAL A 140 7.54 -7.50 4.15
CA VAL A 140 6.11 -7.41 3.88
C VAL A 140 5.88 -6.32 2.86
N PHE A 141 5.20 -6.64 1.76
CA PHE A 141 5.07 -5.75 0.62
C PHE A 141 3.60 -5.37 0.36
N VAL A 142 3.35 -4.07 0.33
CA VAL A 142 2.03 -3.48 0.21
C VAL A 142 1.93 -2.74 -1.13
N TRP A 143 0.92 -3.09 -1.92
CA TRP A 143 0.61 -2.40 -3.16
C TRP A 143 -0.18 -1.13 -2.83
N CYS A 144 0.29 0.02 -3.33
CA CYS A 144 -0.35 1.31 -3.18
C CYS A 144 -0.33 2.02 -4.53
N ASP A 145 -1.50 2.47 -4.98
CA ASP A 145 -1.74 3.04 -6.30
C ASP A 145 -0.80 4.20 -6.65
N ILE A 146 -0.51 5.08 -5.70
CA ILE A 146 0.38 6.23 -5.93
C ILE A 146 1.82 5.83 -6.28
N PHE A 147 2.25 4.64 -5.88
CA PHE A 147 3.59 4.14 -6.20
C PHE A 147 3.59 3.19 -7.39
N ALA A 148 2.57 2.35 -7.47
CA ALA A 148 2.49 1.24 -8.41
C ALA A 148 1.90 1.63 -9.77
N ILE A 149 1.11 2.71 -9.84
CA ILE A 149 0.54 3.23 -11.08
C ILE A 149 1.38 4.40 -11.57
N ASN A 150 1.62 4.46 -12.88
CA ASN A 150 2.20 5.62 -13.51
C ASN A 150 1.27 6.84 -13.37
N GLN A 151 1.74 7.87 -12.67
CA GLN A 151 0.96 9.07 -12.39
C GLN A 151 0.97 10.09 -13.54
N HIS A 152 1.68 9.78 -14.63
CA HIS A 152 1.70 10.57 -15.86
C HIS A 152 0.63 10.04 -16.83
N PRO A 153 -0.32 10.88 -17.28
CA PRO A 153 -1.35 10.45 -18.22
C PRO A 153 -0.76 9.87 -19.51
N GLY A 154 -1.21 8.68 -19.90
CA GLY A 154 -0.74 8.01 -21.11
C GLY A 154 -1.11 6.53 -21.13
N GLN A 155 -0.60 5.82 -22.15
CA GLN A 155 -0.91 4.40 -22.34
C GLN A 155 -0.43 3.54 -21.15
N VAL A 156 0.74 3.85 -20.58
CA VAL A 156 1.28 3.10 -19.43
C VAL A 156 0.35 3.20 -18.21
N GLN A 157 -0.22 4.37 -17.94
CA GLN A 157 -1.21 4.53 -16.87
C GLN A 157 -2.48 3.72 -17.17
N ALA A 158 -2.96 3.71 -18.42
CA ALA A 158 -4.11 2.90 -18.80
C ALA A 158 -3.84 1.40 -18.65
N ASP A 159 -2.64 0.95 -19.01
CA ASP A 159 -2.21 -0.44 -18.87
C ASP A 159 -2.09 -0.83 -17.38
N ASP A 160 -1.58 0.06 -16.53
CA ASP A 160 -1.51 -0.12 -15.07
C ASP A 160 -2.90 -0.29 -14.45
N LEU A 161 -3.83 0.60 -14.83
CA LEU A 161 -5.23 0.53 -14.37
C LEU A 161 -5.91 -0.75 -14.84
N ALA A 162 -5.61 -1.24 -16.04
CA ALA A 162 -6.15 -2.50 -16.55
C ALA A 162 -5.67 -3.73 -15.77
N GLN A 163 -4.50 -3.65 -15.10
CA GLN A 163 -3.91 -4.74 -14.31
C GLN A 163 -4.31 -4.71 -12.83
N LEU A 164 -5.12 -3.73 -12.41
CA LEU A 164 -5.51 -3.55 -11.01
C LEU A 164 -6.22 -4.78 -10.44
N LYS A 165 -7.09 -5.41 -11.24
CA LYS A 165 -7.77 -6.67 -10.88
C LYS A 165 -6.78 -7.79 -10.56
N ASP A 166 -5.75 -7.97 -11.38
CA ASP A 166 -4.76 -9.03 -11.19
C ASP A 166 -4.00 -8.84 -9.87
N CYS A 167 -3.73 -7.59 -9.49
CA CYS A 167 -3.07 -7.26 -8.21
C CYS A 167 -3.98 -7.54 -7.00
N VAL A 168 -5.29 -7.30 -7.12
CA VAL A 168 -6.27 -7.62 -6.08
C VAL A 168 -6.44 -9.13 -5.94
N GLU A 169 -6.52 -9.88 -7.04
CA GLU A 169 -6.67 -11.34 -7.01
C GLU A 169 -5.46 -12.01 -6.36
N ALA A 170 -4.29 -11.47 -6.62
CA ALA A 170 -3.02 -11.94 -6.12
C ALA A 170 -2.75 -11.72 -4.64
N SER A 171 -3.23 -10.62 -4.07
CA SER A 171 -2.91 -10.25 -2.69
C SER A 171 -3.49 -11.28 -1.70
N ASN A 172 -2.90 -11.40 -0.52
CA ASN A 172 -3.48 -12.19 0.56
C ASN A 172 -4.79 -11.54 1.03
N GLN A 173 -4.80 -10.20 1.14
CA GLN A 173 -5.98 -9.41 1.49
C GLN A 173 -5.96 -8.02 0.83
N THR A 174 -7.15 -7.45 0.68
CA THR A 174 -7.34 -6.02 0.41
C THR A 174 -7.61 -5.29 1.72
N LEU A 175 -6.79 -4.29 1.99
CA LEU A 175 -6.83 -3.42 3.16
C LEU A 175 -7.61 -2.15 2.81
N LEU A 176 -8.91 -2.14 3.09
CA LEU A 176 -9.78 -0.99 2.86
C LEU A 176 -9.65 0.02 4.01
N CYS A 177 -8.98 1.14 3.74
CA CYS A 177 -8.79 2.22 4.71
C CYS A 177 -10.06 3.10 4.78
N LEU A 178 -10.82 2.95 5.87
CA LEU A 178 -12.06 3.69 6.09
C LEU A 178 -11.74 5.06 6.72
N ASP A 179 -12.06 6.14 6.00
CA ASP A 179 -12.01 7.48 6.57
C ASP A 179 -13.11 7.69 7.62
N ASP A 180 -12.97 8.74 8.44
CA ASP A 180 -13.86 9.08 9.56
C ASP A 180 -15.34 9.17 9.19
N LYS A 181 -15.63 9.48 7.92
CA LYS A 181 -16.96 9.63 7.34
C LYS A 181 -17.38 8.49 6.41
N GLY A 182 -16.53 7.48 6.24
CA GLY A 182 -16.77 6.36 5.32
C GLY A 182 -16.85 6.77 3.84
N LEU A 183 -16.29 7.93 3.45
CA LEU A 183 -16.36 8.44 2.09
C LEU A 183 -15.61 7.59 1.07
N VAL A 184 -14.69 6.72 1.49
CA VAL A 184 -14.08 5.69 0.63
C VAL A 184 -15.15 4.84 -0.08
N LEU A 185 -16.28 4.57 0.58
CA LEU A 185 -17.41 3.81 0.01
C LEU A 185 -18.21 4.58 -1.05
N THR A 186 -17.88 5.85 -1.29
CA THR A 186 -18.46 6.68 -2.36
C THR A 186 -17.58 6.76 -3.61
N ARG A 187 -16.40 6.13 -3.58
CA ARG A 187 -15.40 6.19 -4.66
C ARG A 187 -15.52 4.97 -5.55
N ILE A 188 -15.78 5.19 -6.84
CA ILE A 188 -16.01 4.10 -7.80
C ILE A 188 -14.85 3.10 -7.88
N TRP A 189 -13.60 3.57 -7.80
CA TRP A 189 -12.42 2.71 -7.80
C TRP A 189 -12.31 1.86 -6.53
N CYS A 190 -12.60 2.43 -5.36
CA CYS A 190 -12.65 1.65 -4.11
C CYS A 190 -13.78 0.61 -4.14
N LEU A 191 -14.95 0.94 -4.68
CA LEU A 191 -16.04 -0.02 -4.86
C LEU A 191 -15.67 -1.14 -5.85
N TYR A 192 -14.95 -0.80 -6.92
CA TYR A 192 -14.41 -1.78 -7.86
C TYR A 192 -13.41 -2.73 -7.19
N GLU A 193 -12.50 -2.20 -6.37
CA GLU A 193 -11.52 -2.99 -5.60
C GLU A 193 -12.20 -3.92 -4.60
N ILE A 194 -13.18 -3.42 -3.84
CA ILE A 194 -14.01 -4.22 -2.92
C ILE A 194 -14.67 -5.35 -3.69
N TRP A 195 -15.36 -5.04 -4.79
CA TRP A 195 -16.05 -6.03 -5.60
C TRP A 195 -15.12 -7.15 -6.09
N ASN A 196 -13.98 -6.80 -6.68
CA ASN A 196 -13.02 -7.79 -7.16
C ASN A 196 -12.38 -8.59 -6.03
N THR A 197 -12.16 -7.98 -4.86
CA THR A 197 -11.67 -8.68 -3.66
C THR A 197 -12.63 -9.79 -3.25
N ILE A 198 -13.92 -9.46 -3.15
CA ILE A 198 -14.97 -10.42 -2.75
C ILE A 198 -15.12 -11.52 -3.78
N LEU A 199 -15.04 -11.21 -5.08
CA LEU A 199 -15.06 -12.23 -6.13
C LEU A 199 -13.84 -13.16 -6.07
N ALA A 200 -12.67 -12.64 -5.71
CA ALA A 200 -11.42 -13.40 -5.70
C ALA A 200 -11.29 -14.35 -4.50
N GLY A 201 -11.76 -13.97 -3.32
CA GLY A 201 -11.56 -14.76 -2.09
C GLY A 201 -12.65 -14.62 -1.03
N GLY A 202 -13.80 -14.06 -1.38
CA GLY A 202 -14.92 -13.87 -0.46
C GLY A 202 -14.68 -12.80 0.61
N PRO A 203 -15.63 -12.63 1.54
CA PRO A 203 -15.53 -11.66 2.65
C PRO A 203 -14.23 -11.71 3.46
N PRO A 204 -13.64 -12.88 3.79
CA PRO A 204 -12.39 -12.94 4.57
C PRO A 204 -11.17 -12.31 3.90
N LYS A 205 -11.19 -12.12 2.57
CA LYS A 205 -10.10 -11.45 1.84
C LYS A 205 -10.15 -9.92 1.99
N LEU A 206 -11.27 -9.36 2.46
CA LEU A 206 -11.44 -7.91 2.66
C LEU A 206 -11.27 -7.54 4.13
N ALA A 207 -10.17 -6.84 4.46
CA ALA A 207 -9.96 -6.25 5.78
C ALA A 207 -10.41 -4.79 5.78
N VAL A 208 -11.41 -4.44 6.60
CA VAL A 208 -11.89 -3.06 6.74
C VAL A 208 -11.17 -2.40 7.92
N LEU A 209 -10.32 -1.41 7.63
CA LEU A 209 -9.48 -0.74 8.60
C LEU A 209 -10.11 0.61 8.99
N GLY A 210 -10.80 0.64 10.13
CA GLY A 210 -11.60 1.79 10.59
C GLY A 210 -11.26 2.21 12.02
N TYR A 211 -10.00 2.53 12.30
CA TYR A 211 -9.56 2.83 13.67
C TYR A 211 -10.01 4.21 14.20
N ASP A 212 -10.40 5.15 13.31
CA ASP A 212 -10.87 6.48 13.70
C ASP A 212 -12.28 6.80 13.14
N VAL A 213 -13.12 5.78 12.98
CA VAL A 213 -14.51 5.99 12.54
C VAL A 213 -15.24 6.79 13.63
N ASN A 214 -15.58 8.03 13.31
CA ASN A 214 -16.30 8.90 14.23
C ASN A 214 -17.74 8.38 14.36
N GLN A 215 -18.03 7.63 15.42
CA GLN A 215 -19.37 7.09 15.66
C GLN A 215 -20.44 8.19 15.77
N ASP A 216 -20.08 9.39 16.22
CA ASP A 216 -21.01 10.52 16.30
C ASP A 216 -21.37 11.09 14.94
N ALA A 217 -20.52 10.92 13.92
CA ALA A 217 -20.83 11.32 12.54
C ALA A 217 -21.95 10.48 11.91
N PHE A 218 -22.24 9.30 12.46
CA PHE A 218 -23.32 8.41 12.01
C PHE A 218 -24.61 8.56 12.83
N LYS A 219 -24.58 9.34 13.92
CA LYS A 219 -25.79 9.69 14.65
C LYS A 219 -26.54 10.74 13.83
N VAL A 220 -27.59 10.29 13.13
CA VAL A 220 -28.56 11.19 12.49
C VAL A 220 -29.03 12.18 13.54
N GLN A 221 -28.81 13.47 13.31
CA GLN A 221 -29.49 14.51 14.08
C GLN A 221 -30.99 14.37 13.77
N ASN A 222 -31.71 13.69 14.67
CA ASN A 222 -33.16 13.78 14.73
C ASN A 222 -33.50 15.21 15.14
N ASN A 223 -33.47 16.14 14.19
CA ASN A 223 -34.10 17.42 14.34
C ASN A 223 -35.60 17.19 14.18
N GLY A 224 -36.27 17.01 15.33
CA GLY A 224 -37.72 17.11 15.44
C GLY A 224 -38.21 18.54 15.24
#